data_AF-A0A1B6JLL1-F1
#
_entry.id   AF-A0A1B6JLL1-F1
#
_cell.length_a   1.000
_cell.length_b   1.000
_cell.length_c   1.000
_cell.angle_alpha   90.00
_cell.angle_beta   90.00
_cell.angle_gamma   90.00
#
_symmetry.space_group_name_H-M   'P 1'
#
loop_
_entity.id
_entity.type
_entity.pdbx_description
1 polymer ?
#
loop_
_entity_poly.entity_id
_entity_poly.type
_entity_poly.pdbx_seq_one_letter_code
_entity_poly.pdbx_strand_id
1 'polypeptide(L)'
;PAKKMEAINNLGFGHSNNLFLQFPEPMWLRDEGNIMFAWHPDDFSKTKSWVKGLTSLKIDDKSGQVLTGVVSGKDAITMETLDADQIMTDIQKQMQTFLGNPTIPKPSIILRSKWSTNVYSQGAFTYISTDSGLGHIKDLADPVPEPCQSETPVLLFAGEHTSHRNYSTTHGARDSGIREANRILNYTKELRGAPSKQKN
;
A
#
# COMPACT_ATOMS: atom_id res chain seq x y z
N PRO A 1 -15.34 15.37 13.89
CA PRO A 1 -15.72 14.86 15.24
C PRO A 1 -14.57 14.05 15.86
N ALA A 2 -14.48 13.96 17.20
CA ALA A 2 -13.35 13.32 17.90
C ALA A 2 -13.16 11.85 17.48
N LYS A 3 -14.23 11.07 17.47
CA LYS A 3 -14.27 9.66 17.02
C LYS A 3 -13.66 9.46 15.62
N LYS A 4 -13.95 10.38 14.70
CA LYS A 4 -13.38 10.34 13.33
C LYS A 4 -11.87 10.59 13.34
N MET A 5 -11.41 11.58 14.09
CA MET A 5 -9.99 11.91 14.19
C MET A 5 -9.19 10.79 14.86
N GLU A 6 -9.76 10.16 15.88
CA GLU A 6 -9.18 8.98 16.53
C GLU A 6 -8.98 7.84 15.53
N ALA A 7 -10.00 7.55 14.71
CA ALA A 7 -9.87 6.54 13.66
C ALA A 7 -8.81 6.88 12.61
N ILE A 8 -8.71 8.15 12.17
CA ILE A 8 -7.67 8.61 11.23
C ILE A 8 -6.27 8.43 11.83
N ASN A 9 -6.10 8.77 13.11
CA ASN A 9 -4.79 8.75 13.76
C ASN A 9 -4.34 7.33 14.14
N ASN A 10 -5.28 6.46 14.51
CA ASN A 10 -4.96 5.12 14.98
C ASN A 10 -4.84 4.12 13.83
N LEU A 11 -5.61 4.25 12.76
CA LEU A 11 -5.47 3.34 11.61
C LEU A 11 -4.12 3.51 10.94
N GLY A 12 -3.49 2.39 10.60
CA GLY A 12 -2.24 2.39 9.89
C GLY A 12 -2.46 2.71 8.41
N PHE A 13 -1.53 3.44 7.80
CA PHE A 13 -1.45 3.60 6.36
C PHE A 13 -0.07 3.15 5.88
N GLY A 14 -0.04 2.02 5.19
CA GLY A 14 1.17 1.25 4.93
C GLY A 14 2.00 1.81 3.79
N HIS A 15 3.26 1.38 3.74
CA HIS A 15 4.20 1.71 2.67
C HIS A 15 4.60 0.43 1.95
N SER A 16 4.39 0.38 0.64
CA SER A 16 4.70 -0.78 -0.18
C SER A 16 4.97 -0.31 -1.60
N ASN A 17 6.15 -0.61 -2.13
CA ASN A 17 6.54 -0.23 -3.48
C ASN A 17 6.83 -1.45 -4.34
N ASN A 18 6.28 -1.44 -5.55
CA ASN A 18 6.60 -2.41 -6.59
C ASN A 18 7.93 -2.04 -7.23
N LEU A 19 8.71 -3.07 -7.54
CA LEU A 19 10.01 -2.98 -8.15
C LEU A 19 10.08 -3.94 -9.34
N PHE A 20 10.60 -3.46 -10.46
CA PHE A 20 10.83 -4.22 -11.68
C PHE A 20 12.27 -3.99 -12.12
N LEU A 21 13.00 -5.07 -12.36
CA LEU A 21 14.43 -5.08 -12.64
C LEU A 21 14.66 -5.88 -13.91
N GLN A 22 15.08 -5.22 -14.98
CA GLN A 22 15.48 -5.91 -16.19
C GLN A 22 16.96 -6.28 -16.09
N PHE A 23 17.29 -7.53 -16.41
CA PHE A 23 18.67 -7.98 -16.54
C PHE A 23 19.01 -8.19 -18.02
N PRO A 24 20.24 -7.87 -18.44
CA PRO A 24 20.67 -8.06 -19.83
C PRO A 24 20.73 -9.53 -20.20
N GLU A 25 21.15 -10.39 -19.28
CA GLU A 25 21.29 -11.83 -19.45
C GLU A 25 20.62 -12.53 -18.24
N PRO A 26 19.44 -13.15 -18.41
CA PRO A 26 18.78 -13.89 -17.34
C PRO A 26 19.62 -15.10 -16.95
N MET A 27 19.94 -15.23 -15.66
CA MET A 27 20.72 -16.36 -15.15
C MET A 27 19.87 -17.40 -14.41
N TRP A 28 18.58 -17.11 -14.23
CA TRP A 28 17.61 -18.00 -13.59
C TRP A 28 16.95 -18.89 -14.63
N LEU A 29 16.60 -20.12 -14.26
CA LEU A 29 15.79 -20.96 -15.12
C LEU A 29 14.32 -20.56 -14.99
N ARG A 30 13.58 -20.64 -16.10
CA ARG A 30 12.13 -20.46 -16.06
C ARG A 30 11.52 -21.55 -15.17
N ASP A 31 10.44 -21.21 -14.47
CA ASP A 31 9.68 -22.12 -13.62
C ASP A 31 10.38 -22.65 -12.34
N GLU A 32 11.53 -22.08 -11.95
CA GLU A 32 12.19 -22.39 -10.66
C GLU A 32 11.55 -21.72 -9.43
N GLY A 33 10.50 -20.92 -9.64
CA GLY A 33 9.80 -20.21 -8.58
C GLY A 33 10.47 -18.89 -8.18
N ASN A 34 10.32 -18.51 -6.90
CA ASN A 34 10.75 -17.21 -6.40
C ASN A 34 12.13 -17.29 -5.75
N ILE A 35 12.99 -16.31 -6.00
CA ILE A 35 14.21 -16.09 -5.24
C ILE A 35 13.82 -15.53 -3.87
N MET A 36 14.14 -16.21 -2.78
CA MET A 36 13.82 -15.78 -1.43
C MET A 36 15.07 -15.30 -0.67
N PHE A 37 14.95 -14.18 0.04
CA PHE A 37 16.02 -13.62 0.86
C PHE A 37 15.75 -13.87 2.34
N ALA A 38 16.22 -15.00 2.85
CA ALA A 38 16.06 -15.40 4.25
C ALA A 38 17.24 -14.92 5.11
N TRP A 39 17.05 -13.84 5.85
CA TRP A 39 18.07 -13.28 6.73
C TRP A 39 18.21 -14.11 8.01
N HIS A 40 19.44 -14.28 8.48
CA HIS A 40 19.66 -14.71 9.86
C HIS A 40 19.16 -13.62 10.82
N PRO A 41 18.48 -13.94 11.93
CA PRO A 41 17.92 -12.94 12.85
C PRO A 41 18.93 -11.91 13.36
N ASP A 42 20.16 -12.35 13.64
CA ASP A 42 21.24 -11.46 14.10
C ASP A 42 21.64 -10.46 13.02
N ASP A 43 21.69 -10.87 11.75
CA ASP A 43 22.04 -9.98 10.64
C ASP A 43 20.90 -9.02 10.34
N PHE A 44 19.65 -9.50 10.41
CA PHE A 44 18.46 -8.69 10.21
C PHE A 44 18.33 -7.56 11.24
N SER A 45 18.63 -7.85 12.51
CA SER A 45 18.56 -6.84 13.58
C SER A 45 19.68 -5.79 13.49
N LYS A 46 20.86 -6.18 13.00
CA LYS A 46 22.03 -5.29 12.86
C LYS A 46 22.00 -4.48 11.56
N THR A 47 21.40 -5.01 10.49
CA THR A 47 21.42 -4.37 9.19
C THR A 47 20.54 -3.12 9.13
N LYS A 48 21.15 -2.02 8.70
CA LYS A 48 20.49 -0.75 8.40
C LYS A 48 20.15 -0.60 6.92
N SER A 49 20.47 -1.62 6.11
CA SER A 49 20.22 -1.56 4.68
C SER A 49 18.74 -1.71 4.37
N TRP A 50 18.25 -0.87 3.45
CA TRP A 50 16.86 -0.89 3.00
C TRP A 50 16.51 -2.19 2.25
N VAL A 51 17.49 -2.88 1.66
CA VAL A 51 17.24 -4.12 0.89
C VAL A 51 16.64 -5.25 1.74
N LYS A 52 16.69 -5.16 3.07
CA LYS A 52 16.01 -6.11 3.97
C LYS A 52 14.49 -6.09 3.83
N GLY A 53 13.92 -4.97 3.36
CA GLY A 53 12.50 -4.83 3.05
C GLY A 53 12.09 -5.56 1.77
N LEU A 54 13.05 -6.03 0.96
CA LEU A 54 12.86 -6.91 -0.19
C LEU A 54 13.10 -8.36 0.25
N THR A 55 12.03 -9.13 0.42
CA THR A 55 12.11 -10.51 0.92
C THR A 55 12.13 -11.55 -0.19
N SER A 56 11.71 -11.19 -1.40
CA SER A 56 11.75 -12.08 -2.55
C SER A 56 11.76 -11.33 -3.87
N LEU A 57 12.26 -12.01 -4.90
CA LEU A 57 12.13 -11.62 -6.30
C LEU A 57 11.46 -12.76 -7.08
N LYS A 58 10.49 -12.41 -7.92
CA LYS A 58 9.80 -13.32 -8.83
C LYS A 58 10.12 -12.97 -10.27
N ILE A 59 10.36 -13.97 -11.10
CA ILE A 59 10.47 -13.80 -12.56
C ILE A 59 9.13 -13.36 -13.14
N ASP A 60 9.13 -12.30 -13.96
CA ASP A 60 7.98 -11.96 -14.76
C ASP A 60 7.79 -13.00 -15.87
N ASP A 61 6.72 -13.78 -15.77
CA ASP A 61 6.45 -14.94 -16.64
C ASP A 61 6.29 -14.54 -18.12
N LYS A 62 5.98 -13.27 -18.40
CA LYS A 62 5.79 -12.76 -19.78
C LYS A 62 7.10 -12.35 -20.43
N SER A 63 7.97 -11.66 -19.69
CA SER A 63 9.25 -11.16 -20.20
C SER A 63 10.35 -12.21 -20.16
N GLY A 64 10.44 -12.97 -19.06
CA GLY A 64 11.56 -13.86 -18.77
C GLY A 64 12.88 -13.14 -18.42
N GLN A 65 12.98 -11.83 -18.66
CA GLN A 65 14.17 -10.99 -18.39
C GLN A 65 13.98 -10.01 -17.23
N VAL A 66 12.79 -9.96 -16.66
CA VAL A 66 12.44 -9.03 -15.58
C VAL A 66 12.23 -9.80 -14.28
N LEU A 67 12.90 -9.36 -13.22
CA LEU A 67 12.55 -9.73 -11.85
C LEU A 67 11.65 -8.67 -11.24
N THR A 68 10.64 -9.12 -10.51
CA THR A 68 9.67 -8.30 -9.81
C THR A 68 9.76 -8.53 -8.32
N GLY A 69 9.58 -7.48 -7.54
CA GLY A 69 9.62 -7.56 -6.09
C GLY A 69 8.81 -6.46 -5.45
N VAL A 70 8.56 -6.61 -4.15
CA VAL A 70 7.90 -5.61 -3.34
C VAL A 70 8.81 -5.24 -2.18
N VAL A 71 9.00 -3.95 -1.98
CA VAL A 71 9.71 -3.39 -0.82
C VAL A 71 8.67 -2.78 0.09
N SER A 72 8.65 -3.19 1.36
CA SER A 72 7.59 -2.80 2.30
C SER A 72 8.13 -2.08 3.55
N GLY A 73 7.24 -1.38 4.25
CA GLY A 73 7.54 -0.71 5.51
C GLY A 73 8.46 0.51 5.33
N LYS A 74 9.27 0.81 6.36
CA LYS A 74 10.18 1.97 6.35
C LYS A 74 11.21 1.90 5.23
N ASP A 75 11.60 0.68 4.85
CA ASP A 75 12.56 0.44 3.78
C ASP A 75 12.00 0.87 2.40
N ALA A 76 10.68 0.79 2.21
CA ALA A 76 10.02 1.30 1.01
C ALA A 76 10.19 2.83 0.88
N ILE A 77 10.06 3.56 2.00
CA ILE A 77 10.26 5.01 2.05
C ILE A 77 11.72 5.35 1.75
N THR A 78 12.66 4.65 2.39
CA THR A 78 14.10 4.84 2.15
C THR A 78 14.45 4.61 0.69
N MET A 79 13.92 3.55 0.07
CA MET A 79 14.16 3.26 -1.35
C MET A 79 13.68 4.40 -2.27
N GLU A 80 12.62 5.12 -1.93
CA GLU A 80 12.10 6.22 -2.77
C GLU A 80 13.09 7.39 -2.92
N THR A 81 13.97 7.59 -1.92
CA THR A 81 14.96 8.69 -1.86
C THR A 81 16.26 8.41 -2.61
N LEU A 82 16.55 7.13 -2.90
CA LEU A 82 17.78 6.70 -3.57
C LEU A 82 17.68 6.91 -5.08
N ASP A 83 18.80 7.14 -5.77
CA ASP A 83 18.80 7.14 -7.24
C ASP A 83 18.67 5.71 -7.80
N ALA A 84 18.51 5.60 -9.13
CA ALA A 84 18.34 4.31 -9.78
C ALA A 84 19.59 3.43 -9.70
N ASP A 85 20.78 4.02 -9.82
CA ASP A 85 22.04 3.31 -9.90
C ASP A 85 22.42 2.66 -8.56
N GLN A 86 22.19 3.39 -7.46
CA GLN A 86 22.38 2.93 -6.10
C GLN A 86 21.46 1.73 -5.80
N ILE A 87 20.18 1.81 -6.17
CA ILE A 87 19.25 0.70 -5.96
C ILE A 87 19.69 -0.55 -6.72
N MET A 88 20.02 -0.41 -8.00
CA MET A 88 20.47 -1.54 -8.82
C MET A 88 21.74 -2.18 -8.26
N THR A 89 22.67 -1.36 -7.76
CA THR A 89 23.91 -1.82 -7.11
C THR A 89 23.63 -2.58 -5.81
N ASP A 90 22.75 -2.05 -4.96
CA ASP A 90 22.42 -2.67 -3.67
C ASP A 90 21.72 -4.02 -3.86
N ILE A 91 20.82 -4.10 -4.84
CA ILE A 91 20.13 -5.35 -5.17
C ILE A 91 21.10 -6.36 -5.78
N GLN A 92 22.00 -5.92 -6.66
CA GLN A 92 23.04 -6.81 -7.19
C GLN A 92 23.84 -7.44 -6.04
N LYS A 93 24.31 -6.63 -5.07
CA LYS A 93 25.06 -7.13 -3.90
C LYS A 93 24.23 -8.08 -3.04
N GLN A 94 22.96 -7.76 -2.81
CA GLN A 94 22.02 -8.63 -2.11
C GLN A 94 21.91 -10.00 -2.81
N MET A 95 21.68 -10.00 -4.12
CA MET A 95 21.59 -11.23 -4.91
C MET A 95 22.90 -12.03 -4.89
N GLN A 96 24.04 -11.38 -5.11
CA GLN A 96 25.37 -12.02 -5.05
C GLN A 96 25.61 -12.70 -3.71
N THR A 97 25.21 -12.04 -2.62
CA THR A 97 25.38 -12.54 -1.25
C THR A 97 24.50 -13.76 -0.98
N PHE A 98 23.20 -13.66 -1.28
CA PHE A 98 22.23 -14.71 -0.94
C PHE A 98 22.27 -15.92 -1.88
N LEU A 99 22.68 -15.72 -3.13
CA LEU A 99 22.85 -16.80 -4.11
C LEU A 99 24.28 -17.34 -4.13
N GLY A 100 25.20 -16.77 -3.33
CA GLY A 100 26.60 -17.19 -3.29
C GLY A 100 27.33 -17.06 -4.64
N ASN A 101 26.83 -16.20 -5.54
CA ASN A 101 27.33 -16.07 -6.90
C ASN A 101 27.81 -14.63 -7.18
N PRO A 102 29.13 -14.35 -7.20
CA PRO A 102 29.65 -13.02 -7.43
C PRO A 102 29.52 -12.53 -8.88
N THR A 103 29.18 -13.41 -9.83
CA THR A 103 29.10 -13.05 -11.26
C THR A 103 27.74 -12.46 -11.66
N ILE A 104 26.78 -12.42 -10.73
CA ILE A 104 25.46 -11.83 -10.96
C ILE A 104 25.62 -10.39 -11.45
N PRO A 105 25.16 -10.06 -12.68
CA PRO A 105 25.32 -8.75 -13.24
C PRO A 105 24.37 -7.77 -12.57
N LYS A 106 24.69 -6.49 -12.70
CA LYS A 106 23.80 -5.41 -12.30
C LYS A 106 22.56 -5.40 -13.21
N PRO A 107 21.35 -5.14 -12.70
CA PRO A 107 20.21 -4.82 -13.55
C PRO A 107 20.54 -3.67 -14.51
N SER A 108 20.05 -3.74 -15.74
CA SER A 108 20.25 -2.69 -16.75
C SER A 108 19.19 -1.60 -16.66
N ILE A 109 17.96 -1.96 -16.29
CA ILE A 109 16.82 -1.05 -16.17
C ILE A 109 16.08 -1.33 -14.87
N ILE A 110 15.63 -0.26 -14.22
CA ILE A 110 14.77 -0.31 -13.04
C ILE A 110 13.51 0.53 -13.27
N LEU A 111 12.36 -0.04 -12.92
CA LEU A 111 11.11 0.69 -12.72
C LEU A 111 10.64 0.44 -11.28
N ARG A 112 10.22 1.51 -10.60
CA ARG A 112 9.76 1.43 -9.22
C ARG A 112 8.58 2.37 -8.99
N SER A 113 7.66 1.99 -8.11
CA SER A 113 6.64 2.91 -7.62
C SER A 113 7.19 3.81 -6.52
N LYS A 114 6.51 4.93 -6.28
CA LYS A 114 6.77 5.87 -5.19
C LYS A 114 5.46 6.29 -4.51
N TRP A 115 4.81 5.36 -3.83
CA TRP A 115 3.49 5.60 -3.24
C TRP A 115 3.56 6.53 -2.02
N SER A 116 4.67 6.48 -1.26
CA SER A 116 4.79 7.17 0.03
C SER A 116 5.06 8.67 -0.15
N THR A 117 5.91 9.05 -1.10
CA THR A 117 6.24 10.45 -1.39
C THR A 117 5.23 11.12 -2.34
N ASN A 118 4.31 10.35 -2.94
CA ASN A 118 3.26 10.91 -3.78
C ASN A 118 2.26 11.70 -2.92
N VAL A 119 2.10 13.00 -3.19
CA VAL A 119 1.24 13.91 -2.43
C VAL A 119 -0.24 13.53 -2.42
N TYR A 120 -0.70 12.78 -3.42
CA TYR A 120 -2.10 12.34 -3.55
C TYR A 120 -2.38 11.00 -2.89
N SER A 121 -1.34 10.19 -2.60
CA SER A 121 -1.49 8.87 -1.97
C SER A 121 -0.93 8.86 -0.56
N GLN A 122 0.26 9.42 -0.33
CA GLN A 122 0.98 9.48 0.95
C GLN A 122 1.23 8.11 1.60
N GLY A 123 1.20 7.05 0.80
CA GLY A 123 1.27 5.65 1.23
C GLY A 123 0.56 4.75 0.22
N ALA A 124 0.51 3.46 0.54
CA ALA A 124 -0.03 2.42 -0.33
C ALA A 124 -1.48 2.06 0.00
N PHE A 125 -1.76 1.62 1.23
CA PHE A 125 -3.08 1.16 1.66
C PHE A 125 -3.21 1.07 3.18
N THR A 126 -4.44 1.13 3.69
CA THR A 126 -4.75 1.01 5.12
C THR A 126 -4.35 -0.36 5.68
N TYR A 127 -4.01 -0.42 6.96
CA TYR A 127 -3.89 -1.67 7.73
C TYR A 127 -4.34 -1.45 9.18
N ILE A 128 -4.65 -2.54 9.89
CA ILE A 128 -4.94 -2.48 11.32
C ILE A 128 -3.62 -2.41 12.09
N SER A 129 -3.34 -1.25 12.66
CA SER A 129 -2.20 -1.03 13.56
C SER A 129 -2.40 -1.71 14.92
N THR A 130 -1.36 -1.70 15.76
CA THR A 130 -1.41 -2.19 17.13
C THR A 130 -2.43 -1.47 18.01
N ASP A 131 -2.74 -0.21 17.68
CA ASP A 131 -3.61 0.67 18.46
C ASP A 131 -4.99 0.83 17.79
N SER A 132 -5.31 0.01 16.79
CA SER A 132 -6.57 0.10 16.05
C SER A 132 -7.26 -1.25 15.86
N GLY A 133 -8.40 -1.22 15.17
CA GLY A 133 -9.26 -2.37 14.97
C GLY A 133 -10.37 -2.06 13.97
N LEU A 134 -11.19 -3.07 13.64
CA LEU A 134 -12.27 -2.91 12.66
C LEU A 134 -13.31 -1.85 13.05
N GLY A 135 -13.42 -1.52 14.35
CA GLY A 135 -14.24 -0.41 14.84
C GLY A 135 -13.84 0.90 14.17
N HIS A 136 -12.56 1.23 14.16
CA HIS A 136 -12.04 2.46 13.55
C HIS A 136 -12.36 2.56 12.04
N ILE A 137 -12.37 1.44 11.29
CA ILE A 137 -12.77 1.45 9.87
C ILE A 137 -14.25 1.82 9.72
N LYS A 138 -15.12 1.29 10.60
CA LYS A 138 -16.54 1.64 10.62
C LYS A 138 -16.72 3.10 11.00
N ASP A 139 -15.96 3.57 11.97
CA ASP A 139 -15.97 4.95 12.42
C ASP A 139 -15.54 5.91 11.30
N LEU A 140 -14.59 5.52 10.43
CA LEU A 140 -14.28 6.27 9.20
C LEU A 140 -15.45 6.28 8.20
N ALA A 141 -16.15 5.16 8.05
CA ALA A 141 -17.28 5.01 7.13
C ALA A 141 -18.57 5.75 7.54
N ASP A 142 -18.69 6.14 8.81
CA ASP A 142 -19.83 6.91 9.29
C ASP A 142 -19.91 8.27 8.60
N PRO A 143 -21.08 8.79 8.24
CA PRO A 143 -21.19 10.13 7.69
C PRO A 143 -21.10 11.18 8.81
N VAL A 144 -21.05 12.47 8.45
CA VAL A 144 -21.04 13.60 9.38
C VAL A 144 -22.13 14.60 8.99
N PRO A 145 -23.04 15.01 9.89
CA PRO A 145 -23.29 14.44 11.23
C PRO A 145 -23.56 12.93 11.23
N GLU A 146 -23.34 12.28 12.38
CA GLU A 146 -23.55 10.84 12.55
C GLU A 146 -25.04 10.49 12.43
N PRO A 147 -25.43 9.27 11.98
CA PRO A 147 -26.83 8.92 11.72
C PRO A 147 -27.75 8.98 12.96
N CYS A 148 -27.18 8.94 14.16
CA CYS A 148 -27.90 9.08 15.42
C CYS A 148 -28.28 10.53 15.74
N GLN A 149 -27.74 11.50 15.01
CA GLN A 149 -28.07 12.91 15.15
C GLN A 149 -29.29 13.23 14.28
N SER A 150 -30.18 14.10 14.76
CA SER A 150 -31.42 14.48 14.06
C SER A 150 -31.21 15.33 12.79
N GLU A 151 -29.96 15.51 12.39
CA GLU A 151 -29.55 16.34 11.26
C GLU A 151 -29.21 15.46 10.06
N THR A 152 -29.50 15.95 8.85
CA THR A 152 -29.12 15.25 7.62
C THR A 152 -27.60 15.27 7.48
N PRO A 153 -26.94 14.12 7.20
CA PRO A 153 -25.51 14.12 6.96
C PRO A 153 -25.11 14.94 5.73
N VAL A 154 -24.08 15.78 5.88
CA VAL A 154 -23.57 16.67 4.83
C VAL A 154 -22.24 16.21 4.25
N LEU A 155 -21.53 15.32 4.96
CA LEU A 155 -20.24 14.77 4.56
C LEU A 155 -20.25 13.25 4.67
N LEU A 156 -19.89 12.57 3.60
CA LEU A 156 -19.87 11.12 3.47
C LEU A 156 -18.47 10.66 3.07
N PHE A 157 -18.12 9.43 3.44
CA PHE A 157 -16.78 8.88 3.26
C PHE A 157 -16.82 7.54 2.54
N ALA A 158 -16.09 7.46 1.43
CA ALA A 158 -15.86 6.25 0.66
C ALA A 158 -14.35 6.08 0.41
N GLY A 159 -13.96 4.87 0.04
CA GLY A 159 -12.57 4.47 -0.16
C GLY A 159 -12.29 3.15 0.54
N GLU A 160 -11.16 2.53 0.19
CA GLU A 160 -10.73 1.25 0.74
C GLU A 160 -10.71 1.27 2.29
N HIS A 161 -10.25 2.38 2.86
CA HIS A 161 -10.11 2.61 4.30
C HIS A 161 -11.45 2.73 5.05
N THR A 162 -12.58 2.68 4.33
CA THR A 162 -13.94 2.70 4.89
C THR A 162 -14.66 1.37 4.74
N SER A 163 -14.00 0.33 4.21
CA SER A 163 -14.59 -0.97 3.93
C SER A 163 -14.17 -2.02 4.96
N HIS A 164 -14.92 -2.16 6.05
CA HIS A 164 -14.54 -3.07 7.15
C HIS A 164 -14.37 -4.55 6.78
N ARG A 165 -14.95 -5.01 5.66
CA ARG A 165 -14.80 -6.40 5.17
C ARG A 165 -13.64 -6.58 4.19
N ASN A 166 -13.29 -5.52 3.46
CA ASN A 166 -12.44 -5.58 2.27
C ASN A 166 -11.48 -4.37 2.23
N TYR A 167 -11.02 -3.87 3.38
CA TYR A 167 -10.06 -2.77 3.42
C TYR A 167 -8.76 -3.17 2.71
N SER A 168 -7.99 -2.18 2.28
CA SER A 168 -6.76 -2.35 1.49
C SER A 168 -6.95 -2.90 0.07
N THR A 169 -8.18 -2.93 -0.45
CA THR A 169 -8.47 -3.55 -1.75
C THR A 169 -9.29 -2.65 -2.69
N THR A 170 -9.12 -2.89 -3.98
CA THR A 170 -9.88 -2.19 -5.04
C THR A 170 -11.37 -2.52 -4.97
N HIS A 171 -11.74 -3.78 -4.73
CA HIS A 171 -13.16 -4.14 -4.60
C HIS A 171 -13.78 -3.52 -3.34
N GLY A 172 -13.04 -3.44 -2.23
CA GLY A 172 -13.48 -2.71 -1.05
C GLY A 172 -13.73 -1.23 -1.31
N ALA A 173 -12.83 -0.56 -2.04
CA ALA A 173 -13.04 0.82 -2.47
C ALA A 173 -14.31 0.97 -3.33
N ARG A 174 -14.48 0.10 -4.34
CA ARG A 174 -15.66 0.08 -5.21
C ARG A 174 -16.96 -0.09 -4.39
N ASP A 175 -17.00 -1.08 -3.52
CA ASP A 175 -18.20 -1.39 -2.74
C ASP A 175 -18.55 -0.26 -1.77
N SER A 176 -17.54 0.39 -1.18
CA SER A 176 -17.76 1.58 -0.36
C SER A 176 -18.33 2.77 -1.15
N GLY A 177 -17.90 2.94 -2.41
CA GLY A 177 -18.46 3.97 -3.30
C GLY A 177 -19.94 3.71 -3.60
N ILE A 178 -20.30 2.46 -3.90
CA ILE A 178 -21.70 2.05 -4.09
C ILE A 178 -22.52 2.27 -2.81
N ARG A 179 -21.95 1.95 -1.64
CA ARG A 179 -22.58 2.17 -0.33
C ARG A 179 -22.94 3.64 -0.13
N GLU A 180 -21.99 4.55 -0.32
CA GLU A 180 -22.25 5.98 -0.12
C GLU A 180 -23.17 6.57 -1.20
N ALA A 181 -23.07 6.10 -2.46
CA ALA A 181 -24.00 6.51 -3.51
C ALA A 181 -25.45 6.15 -3.16
N ASN A 182 -25.69 4.93 -2.67
CA ASN A 182 -27.01 4.50 -2.20
C ASN A 182 -27.48 5.31 -0.98
N ARG A 183 -26.57 5.65 -0.06
CA ARG A 183 -26.87 6.51 1.10
C ARG A 183 -27.36 7.90 0.65
N ILE A 184 -26.68 8.52 -0.34
CA ILE A 184 -27.10 9.79 -0.93
C ILE A 184 -28.48 9.67 -1.60
N LEU A 185 -28.70 8.61 -2.39
CA LEU A 185 -29.99 8.39 -3.06
C LEU A 185 -31.14 8.26 -2.04
N ASN A 186 -30.91 7.55 -0.94
CA ASN A 186 -31.92 7.39 0.11
C ASN A 186 -32.25 8.72 0.78
N TYR A 187 -31.25 9.50 1.21
CA TYR A 187 -31.49 10.83 1.78
C TYR A 187 -32.19 11.77 0.80
N THR A 188 -31.81 11.74 -0.47
CA THR A 188 -32.44 12.58 -1.51
C THR A 188 -33.93 12.24 -1.67
N LYS A 189 -34.30 10.95 -1.57
CA LYS A 189 -35.70 10.51 -1.61
C LYS A 189 -36.47 10.95 -0.36
N GLU A 190 -35.89 10.77 0.82
CA GLU A 190 -36.50 11.15 2.10
C GLU A 190 -36.76 12.65 2.17
N LEU A 191 -35.81 13.46 1.70
CA LEU A 191 -35.90 14.92 1.68
C LEU A 191 -36.69 15.48 0.49
N ARG A 192 -37.15 14.62 -0.43
CA ARG A 192 -37.85 15.00 -1.67
C ARG A 192 -37.06 16.00 -2.53
N GLY A 193 -35.74 15.88 -2.55
CA GLY A 193 -34.84 16.81 -3.24
C GLY A 193 -33.43 16.77 -2.66
N ALA A 194 -32.55 17.62 -3.18
CA ALA A 194 -31.22 17.79 -2.61
C ALA A 194 -31.33 18.33 -1.16
N PRO A 195 -30.44 17.90 -0.23
CA PRO A 195 -30.41 18.44 1.12
C PRO A 195 -30.37 19.97 1.10
N SER A 196 -31.39 20.62 1.70
CA SER A 196 -31.41 22.07 1.80
C SER A 196 -30.38 22.51 2.83
N LYS A 197 -29.58 23.55 2.52
CA LYS A 197 -28.76 24.20 3.54
C LYS A 197 -29.72 24.72 4.60
N GLN A 198 -29.65 24.20 5.83
CA GLN A 198 -30.29 24.84 6.96
C GLN A 198 -29.74 26.27 7.02
N LYS A 199 -30.62 27.26 6.81
CA LYS A 199 -30.28 28.66 7.04
C LYS A 199 -30.14 28.82 8.55
N ASN A 200 -28.91 28.93 9.02
CA ASN A 200 -28.63 29.51 10.33
C ASN A 200 -28.98 31.00 10.31
#